data_AF-A0A1R0GMB7-F1
#
_entry.id   AF-A0A1R0GMB7-F1
#
_cell.length_a   1.000
_cell.length_b   1.000
_cell.length_c   1.000
_cell.angle_alpha   90.00
_cell.angle_beta   90.00
_cell.angle_gamma   90.00
#
_symmetry.space_group_name_H-M   'P 1'
#
loop_
_entity.id
_entity.type
_entity.pdbx_description
1 polymer ?
#
loop_
_entity_poly.entity_id
_entity_poly.type
_entity_poly.pdbx_seq_one_letter_code
_entity_poly.pdbx_strand_id
1 'polypeptide(L)' 'TGRAGKKGISHTFFTVEDKHHSGSLINVLKEANMDVPDNLLKFGTTVKKKEHKVYGAFYKDIDPNAKPTKIIFD' A
#
# COMPACT_ATOMS: atom_id res chain seq x y z
N THR A 1 17.29 -11.51 5.70
CA THR A 1 16.19 -12.12 4.91
C THR A 1 15.64 -13.36 5.58
N GLY A 2 14.32 -13.46 5.75
CA GLY A 2 13.66 -14.65 6.29
C GLY A 2 13.12 -15.54 5.17
N ARG A 3 13.93 -16.49 4.68
CA ARG A 3 13.55 -17.47 3.65
C ARG A 3 13.49 -18.88 4.25
N ALA A 4 12.71 -19.78 3.63
CA ALA A 4 12.55 -21.18 4.05
C ALA A 4 12.15 -21.35 5.53
N GLY A 5 11.14 -20.60 5.99
CA GLY A 5 10.62 -20.68 7.37
C GLY A 5 11.53 -20.08 8.45
N LYS A 6 12.68 -19.51 8.08
CA LYS A 6 13.58 -18.85 9.03
C LYS A 6 13.16 -17.39 9.27
N LYS A 7 13.28 -16.94 10.52
CA LYS A 7 13.13 -15.52 10.87
C LYS A 7 14.27 -14.71 10.25
N GLY A 8 13.97 -13.51 9.76
CA GLY A 8 14.96 -12.58 9.26
C GLY A 8 14.70 -11.19 9.81
N ILE A 9 15.77 -10.42 9.98
CA ILE A 9 15.71 -9.04 10.45
C ILE A 9 15.87 -8.12 9.23
N SER A 10 15.15 -7.00 9.24
CA SER A 10 15.26 -5.92 8.25
C SER A 10 15.50 -4.61 8.98
N HIS A 11 16.63 -3.97 8.71
CA HIS A 11 16.92 -2.62 9.20
C HIS A 11 16.75 -1.63 8.05
N THR A 12 15.95 -0.59 8.28
CA THR A 12 15.66 0.45 7.29
C THR A 12 16.09 1.79 7.86
N PHE A 13 16.98 2.50 7.15
CA PHE A 13 17.28 3.88 7.48
C PHE A 13 16.26 4.77 6.78
N PHE A 14 15.69 5.72 7.52
CA PHE A 14 14.69 6.65 7.01
C PHE A 14 15.10 8.07 7.37
N THR A 15 15.18 8.93 6.36
CA THR A 15 15.61 10.32 6.50
C THR A 15 14.52 11.29 6.04
N VAL A 16 14.78 12.60 6.15
CA VAL A 16 13.82 13.64 5.75
C VAL A 16 13.55 13.62 4.24
N GLU A 17 14.52 13.21 3.43
CA GLU A 17 14.36 13.07 1.97
C GLU A 17 13.32 11.98 1.62
N ASP A 18 13.21 10.96 2.46
CA ASP A 18 12.30 9.82 2.29
C ASP A 18 10.87 10.12 2.74
N LYS A 19 10.56 11.35 3.18
CA LYS A 19 9.24 11.74 3.72
C LYS A 19 8.07 11.38 2.81
N HIS A 20 8.28 11.33 1.50
CA HIS A 20 7.27 10.98 0.51
C HIS A 20 6.86 9.50 0.55
N HIS A 21 7.68 8.63 1.12
CA HIS A 21 7.41 7.21 1.33
C HIS A 21 6.81 6.89 2.72
N SER A 22 6.70 7.88 3.60
CA SER A 22 6.20 7.71 4.99
C SER A 22 4.84 6.99 5.04
N GLY A 23 3.83 7.50 4.34
CA GLY A 23 2.51 6.90 4.32
C GLY A 23 2.51 5.45 3.81
N SER A 24 3.25 5.16 2.74
CA SER A 24 3.35 3.79 2.21
C SER A 24 4.06 2.85 3.17
N LEU A 25 5.12 3.31 3.85
CA LEU A 25 5.87 2.51 4.81
C LEU A 25 5.01 2.21 6.06
N ILE A 26 4.27 3.20 6.56
CA ILE A 26 3.36 3.04 7.70
C ILE A 26 2.30 1.98 7.41
N ASN A 27 1.71 1.99 6.20
CA ASN A 27 0.71 1.00 5.83
C ASN A 27 1.28 -0.42 5.81
N VAL A 28 2.47 -0.61 5.22
CA VAL A 28 3.15 -1.92 5.21
C VAL A 28 3.49 -2.40 6.62
N LEU A 29 3.95 -1.51 7.50
CA LEU A 29 4.24 -1.86 8.90
C LEU A 29 2.96 -2.32 9.64
N LYS A 30 1.83 -1.63 9.42
CA LYS A 30 0.54 -2.00 10.00
C LYS A 30 0.03 -3.34 9.47
N GLU A 31 0.10 -3.57 8.15
CA GLU A 31 -0.29 -4.84 7.53
C GLU A 31 0.57 -6.00 8.03
N ALA A 32 1.85 -5.76 8.31
CA ALA A 32 2.77 -6.72 8.88
C ALA A 32 2.63 -6.88 10.41
N ASN A 33 1.68 -6.19 11.06
CA ASN A 33 1.51 -6.14 12.52
C ASN A 33 2.81 -5.76 13.28
N MET A 34 3.60 -4.85 12.72
CA MET A 34 4.77 -4.26 13.38
C MET A 34 4.43 -2.92 14.01
N ASP A 35 5.07 -2.60 15.14
CA ASP A 35 4.93 -1.30 15.78
C ASP A 35 5.43 -0.18 14.87
N VAL A 36 4.60 0.84 14.70
CA VAL A 36 4.93 2.01 13.88
C VAL A 36 5.60 3.06 14.76
N PRO A 37 6.83 3.50 14.45
CA PRO A 37 7.50 4.54 15.22
C PRO A 37 6.76 5.89 15.15
N ASP A 38 6.58 6.56 16.28
CA ASP A 38 5.91 7.88 16.34
C ASP A 38 6.59 8.94 15.49
N ASN A 39 7.92 8.85 15.35
CA ASN A 39 8.69 9.76 14.49
C ASN A 39 8.32 9.62 13.01
N LEU A 40 7.86 8.43 12.57
CA LEU A 40 7.39 8.21 11.21
C LEU A 40 6.01 8.83 10.99
N LEU A 41 5.13 8.78 12.01
CA LEU A 41 3.79 9.37 11.97
C LEU A 41 3.83 10.90 11.77
N LYS A 42 4.88 11.58 12.27
CA LYS A 42 5.08 13.02 12.10
C LYS A 42 5.23 13.47 10.64
N PHE A 43 5.67 12.58 9.75
CA PHE A 43 5.79 12.89 8.32
C PHE A 43 4.45 12.84 7.56
N GLY A 44 3.38 12.39 8.22
CA GLY A 44 2.04 12.26 7.65
C GLY A 44 1.76 10.85 7.13
N THR A 45 0.47 10.49 7.09
CA THR A 45 0.00 9.15 6.66
C THR A 45 -0.56 9.15 5.24
N THR A 46 -0.51 10.27 4.53
CA THR A 46 -1.16 10.40 3.23
C THR A 46 -0.39 9.61 2.18
N VAL A 47 -1.07 8.65 1.54
CA VAL A 47 -0.53 7.88 0.42
C VAL A 47 -1.15 8.38 -0.87
N LYS A 48 -0.30 8.75 -1.85
CA LYS A 48 -0.79 9.05 -3.19
C LYS A 48 -1.35 7.78 -3.82
N LYS A 49 -2.57 7.85 -4.37
CA LYS A 49 -3.17 6.75 -5.12
C LYS A 49 -2.23 6.37 -6.27
N LYS A 50 -1.84 5.09 -6.36
CA LYS A 50 -1.08 4.60 -7.51
C LYS A 50 -1.98 4.65 -8.73
N GLU A 51 -1.57 5.38 -9.76
CA GLU A 51 -2.29 5.45 -11.03
C GLU A 51 -2.08 4.16 -11.83
N HIS A 52 -3.12 3.71 -12.54
CA HIS A 52 -2.99 2.57 -13.42
C HIS A 52 -2.28 3.00 -14.71
N LYS A 53 -1.23 2.27 -15.14
CA LYS A 53 -0.41 2.63 -16.31
C LYS A 53 -1.23 2.85 -17.60
N VAL A 54 -2.36 2.15 -17.75
CA VAL A 54 -3.22 2.21 -18.95
C VAL A 54 -4.43 3.15 -18.77
N TYR A 55 -4.89 3.38 -17.53
CA TYR A 55 -6.19 4.02 -17.27
C TYR A 55 -6.09 5.23 -16.31
N GLY A 56 -4.88 5.62 -15.90
CA GLY A 56 -4.61 6.78 -15.06
C GLY A 56 -5.29 6.69 -13.69
N ALA A 57 -5.67 7.85 -13.16
CA ALA A 57 -6.25 8.01 -11.82
C ALA A 57 -7.69 7.47 -11.68
N PHE A 58 -8.41 7.27 -12.80
CA PHE A 58 -9.82 6.86 -12.85
C PHE A 58 -10.03 5.35 -12.97
N TYR A 59 -8.97 4.56 -12.86
CA TYR A 59 -9.10 3.11 -12.85
C TYR A 59 -9.99 2.64 -11.69
N LYS A 60 -10.95 1.77 -12.02
CA LYS A 60 -11.73 0.98 -11.08
C LYS A 60 -11.08 -0.40 -10.99
N ASP A 61 -10.81 -0.85 -9.77
CA ASP A 61 -10.52 -2.26 -9.51
C ASP A 61 -11.79 -3.06 -9.81
N ILE A 62 -11.86 -3.66 -11.00
CA ILE A 62 -12.95 -4.55 -11.39
C ILE A 62 -12.57 -5.93 -10.88
N ASP A 63 -13.36 -6.48 -9.96
CA ASP A 63 -13.23 -7.89 -9.58
C ASP A 63 -13.48 -8.77 -10.82
N PRO A 64 -12.49 -9.56 -11.29
CA PRO A 64 -12.67 -10.43 -12.44
C PRO A 64 -13.74 -11.52 -12.22
N ASN A 65 -14.18 -11.73 -10.97
CA ASN A 65 -15.29 -12.63 -10.63
C ASN A 65 -16.65 -11.92 -10.53
N ALA A 66 -16.72 -10.61 -10.78
CA ALA A 66 -17.97 -9.87 -10.72
C ALA A 66 -18.96 -10.40 -11.76
N LYS A 67 -20.10 -10.93 -11.29
CA LYS A 67 -21.15 -11.45 -12.17
C LYS A 67 -21.75 -10.30 -12.99
N PRO A 68 -21.89 -10.45 -14.33
CA PRO A 68 -22.45 -9.41 -15.17
C PRO A 68 -23.92 -9.15 -14.79
N THR A 69 -24.24 -7.92 -14.42
CA THR A 69 -25.63 -7.47 -14.28
C THR A 69 -26.19 -7.24 -15.67
N LYS A 70 -26.82 -8.26 -16.25
CA LYS A 70 -27.50 -8.14 -17.54
C LYS A 70 -28.66 -7.16 -17.38
N ILE A 71 -28.57 -5.98 -18.00
CA ILE A 71 -29.69 -5.05 -18.12
C ILE A 71 -30.67 -5.71 -19.10
N ILE A 72 -31.89 -5.98 -18.63
CA ILE A 72 -33.00 -6.40 -19.48
C ILE A 72 -33.71 -5.11 -19.87
N PHE A 73 -33.78 -4.83 -21.16
CA PHE A 73 -34.63 -3.77 -21.69
C PHE A 73 -36.01 -4.39 -21.95
N ASP A 74 -37.03 -3.86 -21.29
CA ASP A 74 -38.46 -4.12 -21.54
C ASP A 74 -38.90 -3.40 -22.83
#